data_AF-A0A843EJK3-F1
#
_entry.id   AF-A0A843EJK3-F1
#
_cell.length_a   1.000
_cell.length_b   1.000
_cell.length_c   1.000
_cell.angle_alpha   90.00
_cell.angle_beta   90.00
_cell.angle_gamma   90.00
#
_symmetry.space_group_name_H-M   'P 1'
#
loop_
_entity.id
_entity.type
_entity.pdbx_description
1 polymer ?
#
loop_
_entity_poly.entity_id
_entity_poly.type
_entity_poly.pdbx_seq_one_letter_code
_entity_poly.pdbx_strand_id
1 'polypeptide(L)'
;MARFIAIVKSRRVGWSFICSLKGRIKAMDPDRIGYTKQFVSYNEEDALEKISYAKQFYDSMPDCDAKKKLITDNKSMLCFQDKNGITQSRLISIPCRPPRGKGGDISLDEFAIYNAKMQKLVYDAALPVISRGGTIEMGSSPLGKIGQFYDILTDKETYDYERYNIPWWFCRDLCIDVPTAVKIAPDLSTEERVETFGTKIIKQIFKNNDYDTFRQEYECDFIDSSESYIPLDLIFANTPGKRESDIDLSACEKMSDEEYWEYNRCIDFQTYKELDLAILNYDPEKHGDTLFLGFDVGRTHDATSIFLIGRMPDGKKRDFARIELRNVDFETQEDMILKAYKELP
;
A
#
# COMPACT_ATOMS: atom_id res chain seq x y z
N MET A 1 24.48 -14.40 -1.67
CA MET A 1 23.06 -13.99 -1.59
C MET A 1 23.03 -12.51 -1.91
N ALA A 2 22.19 -12.09 -2.84
CA ALA A 2 22.07 -10.69 -3.24
C ALA A 2 21.81 -9.77 -2.04
N ARG A 3 22.44 -8.60 -2.02
CA ARG A 3 22.24 -7.60 -0.97
C ARG A 3 20.97 -6.75 -1.20
N PHE A 4 20.64 -6.56 -2.47
CA PHE A 4 19.56 -5.72 -2.93
C PHE A 4 18.67 -6.52 -3.89
N ILE A 5 17.40 -6.69 -3.54
CA ILE A 5 16.44 -7.49 -4.29
C ILE A 5 15.17 -6.67 -4.51
N ALA A 6 14.72 -6.55 -5.75
CA ALA A 6 13.45 -5.94 -6.12
C ALA A 6 12.56 -6.94 -6.84
N ILE A 7 11.33 -7.09 -6.38
CA ILE A 7 10.40 -8.10 -6.87
C ILE A 7 9.10 -7.42 -7.30
N VAL A 8 8.78 -7.48 -8.58
CA VAL A 8 7.43 -7.20 -9.06
C VAL A 8 6.62 -8.48 -8.91
N LYS A 9 5.49 -8.40 -8.23
CA LYS A 9 4.68 -9.59 -7.92
C LYS A 9 3.22 -9.36 -8.27
N SER A 10 2.55 -10.44 -8.65
CA SER A 10 1.10 -10.52 -8.73
C SER A 10 0.47 -10.44 -7.34
N ARG A 11 -0.78 -9.98 -7.27
CA ARG A 11 -1.60 -10.20 -6.07
C ARG A 11 -1.72 -11.69 -5.77
N ARG A 12 -1.83 -12.01 -4.46
CA ARG A 12 -2.13 -13.36 -3.94
C ARG A 12 -1.13 -14.47 -4.33
N VAL A 13 0.17 -14.15 -4.44
CA VAL A 13 1.24 -15.15 -4.69
C VAL A 13 2.07 -15.53 -3.45
N GLY A 14 1.66 -15.08 -2.26
CA GLY A 14 2.29 -15.49 -0.99
C GLY A 14 3.63 -14.82 -0.68
N TRP A 15 3.98 -13.70 -1.34
CA TRP A 15 5.24 -12.99 -1.08
C TRP A 15 5.41 -12.61 0.40
N SER A 16 4.35 -12.06 1.02
CA SER A 16 4.31 -11.70 2.43
C SER A 16 4.67 -12.85 3.36
N PHE A 17 4.06 -14.00 3.12
CA PHE A 17 4.27 -15.23 3.86
C PHE A 17 5.73 -15.71 3.75
N ILE A 18 6.30 -15.70 2.54
CA ILE A 18 7.69 -16.08 2.30
C ILE A 18 8.68 -15.10 2.96
N CYS A 19 8.44 -13.79 2.91
CA CYS A 19 9.29 -12.81 3.59
C CYS A 19 9.30 -12.99 5.10
N SER A 20 8.13 -13.18 5.71
CA SER A 20 8.01 -13.51 7.14
C SER A 20 8.76 -14.80 7.49
N LEU A 21 8.59 -15.84 6.66
CA LEU A 21 9.27 -17.13 6.82
C LEU A 21 10.79 -16.99 6.73
N LYS A 22 11.32 -16.27 5.74
CA LYS A 22 12.76 -16.01 5.58
C LYS A 22 13.33 -15.30 6.81
N GLY A 23 12.63 -14.27 7.30
CA GLY A 23 12.99 -13.57 8.53
C GLY A 23 13.06 -14.51 9.72
N ARG A 24 12.02 -15.34 9.90
CA ARG A 24 11.92 -16.32 10.99
C ARG A 24 13.03 -17.37 10.91
N ILE A 25 13.32 -17.94 9.74
CA ILE A 25 14.40 -18.92 9.56
C ILE A 25 15.74 -18.31 10.00
N LYS A 26 16.06 -17.10 9.54
CA LYS A 26 17.29 -16.40 9.94
C LYS A 26 17.30 -16.06 11.44
N ALA A 27 16.16 -15.70 12.03
CA ALA A 27 16.10 -15.45 13.46
C ALA A 27 16.33 -16.73 14.29
N MET A 28 15.90 -17.90 13.80
CA MET A 28 16.09 -19.20 14.46
C MET A 28 17.48 -19.81 14.26
N ASP A 29 18.21 -19.38 13.23
CA ASP A 29 19.55 -19.85 12.91
C ASP A 29 20.47 -19.78 14.15
N PRO A 30 21.03 -20.91 14.63
CA PRO A 30 21.84 -20.96 15.83
C PRO A 30 23.16 -20.18 15.69
N ASP A 31 23.65 -20.00 14.47
CA ASP A 31 24.91 -19.30 14.20
C ASP A 31 24.71 -17.78 14.14
N ARG A 32 23.45 -17.31 14.12
CA ARG A 32 23.11 -15.90 14.13
C ARG A 32 22.82 -15.41 15.55
N ILE A 33 23.53 -14.35 15.93
CA ILE A 33 23.35 -13.62 17.18
C ILE A 33 22.91 -12.18 16.88
N GLY A 34 21.95 -11.67 17.66
CA GLY A 34 21.46 -10.29 17.53
C GLY A 34 20.84 -9.97 16.18
N TYR A 35 20.28 -10.97 15.48
CA TYR A 35 19.71 -10.77 14.15
C TYR A 35 18.43 -9.92 14.22
N THR A 36 18.31 -8.93 13.34
CA THR A 36 17.08 -8.13 13.22
C THR A 36 16.54 -8.25 11.81
N LYS A 37 15.22 -8.49 11.69
CA LYS A 37 14.45 -8.29 10.46
C LYS A 37 13.40 -7.23 10.70
N GLN A 38 13.33 -6.24 9.82
CA GLN A 38 12.33 -5.19 9.83
C GLN A 38 11.44 -5.34 8.59
N PHE A 39 10.12 -5.43 8.79
CA PHE A 39 9.11 -5.37 7.73
C PHE A 39 8.51 -3.96 7.74
N VAL A 40 8.57 -3.26 6.61
CA VAL A 40 7.91 -1.98 6.41
C VAL A 40 6.72 -2.22 5.50
N SER A 41 5.51 -2.13 6.04
CA SER A 41 4.28 -2.50 5.32
C SER A 41 3.38 -1.29 5.06
N TYR A 42 2.50 -1.34 4.06
CA TYR A 42 1.71 -0.18 3.63
C TYR A 42 0.77 0.39 4.71
N ASN A 43 0.13 -0.48 5.49
CA ASN A 43 -0.76 -0.09 6.58
C ASN A 43 -0.50 -0.93 7.83
N GLU A 44 -1.23 -0.63 8.91
CA GLU A 44 -1.11 -1.35 10.18
C GLU A 44 -1.55 -2.81 10.06
N GLU A 45 -2.68 -3.10 9.42
CA GLU A 45 -3.20 -4.46 9.27
C GLU A 45 -2.18 -5.39 8.57
N ASP A 46 -1.60 -4.94 7.47
CA ASP A 46 -0.55 -5.64 6.72
C ASP A 46 0.69 -5.87 7.59
N ALA A 47 1.07 -4.86 8.38
CA ALA A 47 2.20 -4.96 9.29
C ALA A 47 1.97 -6.04 10.36
N LEU A 48 0.77 -6.10 10.94
CA LEU A 48 0.41 -7.11 11.94
C LEU A 48 0.39 -8.53 11.34
N GLU A 49 -0.04 -8.67 10.08
CA GLU A 49 -0.13 -9.96 9.39
C GLU A 49 1.25 -10.65 9.28
N LYS A 50 2.33 -9.90 9.02
CA LYS A 50 3.69 -10.46 8.89
C LYS A 50 4.16 -11.16 10.16
N ILE A 51 3.86 -10.56 11.31
CA ILE A 51 4.21 -11.10 12.63
C ILE A 51 3.32 -12.29 12.96
N SER A 52 2.03 -12.22 12.63
CA SER A 52 1.10 -13.34 12.75
C SER A 52 1.61 -14.57 11.98
N TYR A 53 2.02 -14.41 10.71
CA TYR A 53 2.63 -15.51 9.95
C TYR A 53 3.86 -16.08 10.63
N ALA A 54 4.81 -15.22 11.04
CA ALA A 54 6.02 -15.66 11.73
C ALA A 54 5.72 -16.44 13.03
N LYS A 55 4.69 -16.03 13.77
CA LYS A 55 4.22 -16.70 14.99
C LYS A 55 3.61 -18.06 14.69
N GLN A 56 2.71 -18.15 13.71
CA GLN A 56 2.11 -19.41 13.29
C GLN A 56 3.17 -20.44 12.90
N PHE A 57 4.22 -20.01 12.17
CA PHE A 57 5.34 -20.89 11.87
C PHE A 57 6.12 -21.33 13.10
N TYR A 58 6.38 -20.42 14.03
CA TYR A 58 7.09 -20.74 15.27
C TYR A 58 6.32 -21.78 16.10
N ASP A 59 4.99 -21.64 16.19
CA ASP A 59 4.12 -22.56 16.92
C ASP A 59 4.02 -23.93 16.24
N SER A 60 4.08 -23.97 14.91
CA SER A 60 4.09 -25.21 14.14
C SER A 60 5.40 -26.00 14.23
N MET A 61 6.48 -25.38 14.72
CA MET A 61 7.80 -25.99 14.76
C MET A 61 7.89 -26.98 15.95
N PRO A 62 8.38 -28.22 15.73
CA PRO A 62 8.58 -29.15 16.82
C PRO A 62 9.62 -28.61 17.81
N ASP A 63 9.49 -28.98 19.07
CA ASP A 63 10.47 -28.61 20.08
C ASP A 63 11.79 -29.34 19.79
N CYS A 64 12.82 -28.57 19.47
CA CYS A 64 14.15 -29.06 19.17
C CYS A 64 15.21 -28.03 19.56
N ASP A 65 16.49 -28.44 19.62
CA ASP A 65 17.61 -27.58 20.03
C ASP A 65 17.87 -26.38 19.11
N ALA A 66 17.25 -26.35 17.93
CA ALA A 66 17.28 -25.21 17.02
C ALA A 66 16.16 -24.19 17.30
N LYS A 67 15.12 -24.56 18.06
CA LYS A 67 14.01 -23.69 18.42
C LYS A 67 14.45 -22.74 19.54
N LYS A 68 14.80 -21.51 19.16
CA LYS A 68 15.13 -20.46 20.14
C LYS A 68 13.91 -20.10 20.98
N LYS A 69 14.11 -19.84 22.27
CA LYS A 69 13.02 -19.49 23.19
C LYS A 69 12.41 -18.13 22.82
N LEU A 70 11.09 -18.09 22.64
CA LEU A 70 10.35 -16.84 22.49
C LEU A 70 10.32 -16.08 23.83
N ILE A 71 10.87 -14.85 23.84
CA ILE A 71 10.91 -13.96 25.01
C ILE A 71 9.80 -12.92 24.93
N THR A 72 9.60 -12.34 23.74
CA THR A 72 8.60 -11.29 23.51
C THR A 72 7.68 -11.73 22.40
N ASP A 73 6.38 -11.60 22.66
CA ASP A 73 5.30 -11.88 21.75
C ASP A 73 4.32 -10.70 21.81
N ASN A 74 4.36 -9.84 20.81
CA ASN A 74 3.37 -8.78 20.65
C ASN A 74 2.99 -8.68 19.16
N LYS A 75 1.94 -7.91 18.88
CA LYS A 75 1.36 -7.82 17.53
C LYS A 75 2.34 -7.30 16.47
N SER A 76 3.33 -6.48 16.85
CA SER A 76 4.28 -5.84 15.93
C SER A 76 5.70 -6.38 16.02
N MET A 77 5.98 -7.32 16.93
CA MET A 77 7.33 -7.78 17.23
C MET A 77 7.38 -9.16 17.90
N LEU A 78 8.30 -9.99 17.42
CA LEU A 78 8.73 -11.23 18.09
C LEU A 78 10.21 -11.12 18.47
N CYS A 79 10.56 -11.52 19.69
CA CYS A 79 11.95 -11.61 20.14
C CYS A 79 12.29 -13.03 20.60
N PHE A 80 13.44 -13.53 20.16
CA PHE A 80 13.91 -14.87 20.46
C PHE A 80 15.26 -14.81 21.17
N GLN A 81 15.45 -15.63 22.20
CA GLN A 81 16.72 -15.74 22.90
C GLN A 81 17.75 -16.45 22.04
N ASP A 82 18.89 -15.81 21.78
CA ASP A 82 20.00 -16.47 21.09
C ASP A 82 20.68 -17.50 22.01
N LYS A 83 21.39 -18.47 21.41
CA LYS A 83 22.03 -19.57 22.16
C LYS A 83 23.08 -19.11 23.17
N ASN A 84 23.66 -17.93 22.97
CA ASN A 84 24.61 -17.33 23.92
C ASN A 84 23.93 -16.84 25.22
N GLY A 85 22.60 -16.78 25.27
CA GLY A 85 21.83 -16.30 26.41
C GLY A 85 21.87 -14.79 26.64
N ILE A 86 22.68 -14.04 25.88
CA ILE A 86 22.96 -12.61 26.06
C ILE A 86 22.19 -11.76 25.03
N THR A 87 22.21 -12.17 23.77
CA THR A 87 21.60 -11.40 22.67
C THR A 87 20.22 -11.94 22.32
N GLN A 88 19.46 -11.14 21.56
CA GLN A 88 18.13 -11.49 21.11
C GLN A 88 18.00 -11.23 19.61
N SER A 89 17.47 -12.21 18.90
CA SER A 89 17.06 -12.06 17.51
C SER A 89 15.61 -11.56 17.44
N ARG A 90 15.33 -10.61 16.55
CA ARG A 90 14.06 -9.85 16.53
C ARG A 90 13.45 -9.82 15.14
N LEU A 91 12.15 -10.01 15.09
CA LEU A 91 11.31 -9.70 13.93
C LEU A 91 10.46 -8.50 14.33
N ILE A 92 10.52 -7.43 13.56
CA ILE A 92 9.84 -6.17 13.84
C ILE A 92 9.05 -5.80 12.61
N SER A 93 7.79 -5.44 12.77
CA SER A 93 6.96 -4.92 11.70
C SER A 93 6.54 -3.51 12.03
N ILE A 94 6.76 -2.59 11.08
CA ILE A 94 6.42 -1.17 11.21
C ILE A 94 5.48 -0.77 10.08
N PRO A 95 4.36 -0.08 10.38
CA PRO A 95 3.48 0.46 9.36
C PRO A 95 4.09 1.72 8.74
N CYS A 96 4.22 1.70 7.42
CA CYS A 96 4.58 2.75 6.48
C CYS A 96 5.32 3.93 7.12
N ARG A 97 6.55 3.68 7.58
CA ARG A 97 7.45 4.72 8.10
C ARG A 97 8.92 4.42 7.80
N PRO A 98 9.77 5.45 7.75
CA PRO A 98 11.21 5.28 7.59
C PRO A 98 11.83 4.39 8.69
N PRO A 99 12.46 3.25 8.36
CA PRO A 99 13.11 2.40 9.36
C PRO A 99 14.35 3.10 9.98
N ARG A 100 14.59 2.87 11.28
CA ARG A 100 15.70 3.49 12.03
C ARG A 100 16.36 2.51 13.03
N GLY A 101 17.68 2.66 13.21
CA GLY A 101 18.43 2.28 14.42
C GLY A 101 18.74 0.80 14.67
N LYS A 102 17.95 -0.17 14.18
CA LYS A 102 18.08 -1.58 14.64
C LYS A 102 18.90 -2.52 13.76
N GLY A 103 19.54 -2.02 12.70
CA GLY A 103 20.37 -2.82 11.79
C GLY A 103 19.62 -3.98 11.13
N GLY A 104 20.35 -4.83 10.41
CA GLY A 104 19.84 -6.12 9.91
C GLY A 104 19.10 -6.03 8.57
N ASP A 105 18.20 -6.97 8.33
CA ASP A 105 17.50 -7.11 7.06
C ASP A 105 16.23 -6.25 7.02
N ILE A 106 15.94 -5.66 5.86
CA ILE A 106 14.72 -4.86 5.61
C ILE A 106 13.90 -5.52 4.51
N SER A 107 12.58 -5.62 4.73
CA SER A 107 11.58 -5.88 3.69
C SER A 107 10.70 -4.66 3.50
N LEU A 108 10.58 -4.16 2.28
CA LEU A 108 9.61 -3.14 1.90
C LEU A 108 8.44 -3.82 1.17
N ASP A 109 7.26 -3.82 1.80
CA ASP A 109 6.06 -4.50 1.29
C ASP A 109 5.11 -3.51 0.63
N GLU A 110 4.54 -3.91 -0.50
CA GLU A 110 3.65 -3.08 -1.34
C GLU A 110 4.23 -1.69 -1.65
N PHE A 111 5.55 -1.65 -1.87
CA PHE A 111 6.31 -0.41 -1.96
C PHE A 111 5.88 0.52 -3.11
N ALA A 112 5.33 0.00 -4.21
CA ALA A 112 4.82 0.80 -5.31
C ALA A 112 3.54 1.57 -4.96
N ILE A 113 2.77 1.09 -3.97
CA ILE A 113 1.49 1.70 -3.56
C ILE A 113 1.74 2.98 -2.76
N TYR A 114 2.94 3.13 -2.19
CA TYR A 114 3.31 4.29 -1.41
C TYR A 114 3.37 5.50 -2.33
N ASN A 115 3.04 6.70 -1.83
CA ASN A 115 3.28 7.90 -2.63
C ASN A 115 4.79 8.07 -2.92
N ALA A 116 5.14 8.70 -4.03
CA ALA A 116 6.54 8.76 -4.51
C ALA A 116 7.51 9.37 -3.49
N LYS A 117 7.09 10.39 -2.73
CA LYS A 117 7.89 11.00 -1.66
C LYS A 117 8.14 10.02 -0.52
N MET A 118 7.10 9.31 -0.07
CA MET A 118 7.21 8.32 0.99
C MET A 118 8.07 7.13 0.57
N GLN A 119 7.97 6.70 -0.70
CA GLN A 119 8.89 5.71 -1.25
C GLN A 119 10.34 6.16 -1.08
N LYS A 120 10.67 7.37 -1.54
CA LYS A 120 12.02 7.94 -1.41
C LYS A 120 12.48 8.01 0.05
N LEU A 121 11.65 8.50 0.95
CA LEU A 121 11.98 8.62 2.38
C LEU A 121 12.26 7.27 3.04
N VAL A 122 11.40 6.28 2.79
CA VAL A 122 11.57 4.93 3.33
C VAL A 122 12.83 4.27 2.75
N TYR A 123 13.10 4.47 1.46
CA TYR A 123 14.29 3.94 0.80
C TYR A 123 15.59 4.55 1.33
N ASP A 124 15.67 5.89 1.37
CA ASP A 124 16.82 6.64 1.89
C ASP A 124 17.10 6.29 3.35
N ALA A 125 16.04 5.98 4.13
CA ALA A 125 16.14 5.50 5.49
C ALA A 125 16.58 4.04 5.63
N ALA A 126 16.17 3.17 4.71
CA ALA A 126 16.51 1.76 4.71
C ALA A 126 17.98 1.51 4.37
N LEU A 127 18.56 2.30 3.46
CA LEU A 127 19.95 2.13 3.02
C LEU A 127 20.97 2.16 4.17
N PRO A 128 20.97 3.15 5.09
CA PRO A 128 21.90 3.16 6.23
C PRO A 128 21.72 1.99 7.20
N VAL A 129 20.53 1.39 7.31
CA VAL A 129 20.26 0.31 8.28
C VAL A 129 21.09 -0.93 7.96
N ILE A 130 21.32 -1.23 6.69
CA ILE A 130 22.08 -2.41 6.26
C ILE A 130 23.60 -2.21 6.32
N SER A 131 24.10 -1.05 6.78
CA SER A 131 25.53 -0.70 6.74
C SER A 131 26.44 -1.66 7.50
N ARG A 132 25.93 -2.31 8.57
CA ARG A 132 26.70 -3.28 9.38
C ARG A 132 26.48 -4.73 8.92
N GLY A 133 25.98 -4.91 7.69
CA GLY A 133 25.51 -6.17 7.16
C GLY A 133 23.98 -6.27 7.21
N GLY A 134 23.41 -6.86 6.17
CA GLY A 134 21.98 -6.99 5.98
C GLY A 134 21.61 -7.00 4.49
N THR A 135 20.32 -7.17 4.21
CA THR A 135 19.76 -7.11 2.85
C THR A 135 18.53 -6.22 2.81
N ILE A 136 18.35 -5.47 1.71
CA ILE A 136 17.06 -4.85 1.38
C ILE A 136 16.38 -5.71 0.34
N GLU A 137 15.17 -6.20 0.68
CA GLU A 137 14.26 -6.80 -0.28
C GLU A 137 12.99 -5.96 -0.39
N MET A 138 12.51 -5.70 -1.59
CA MET A 138 11.25 -5.00 -1.83
C MET A 138 10.34 -5.82 -2.73
N GLY A 139 9.04 -5.80 -2.44
CA GLY A 139 8.03 -6.52 -3.18
C GLY A 139 6.77 -5.68 -3.36
N SER A 140 6.24 -5.57 -4.56
CA SER A 140 4.99 -4.85 -4.81
C SER A 140 4.29 -5.34 -6.06
N SER A 141 2.96 -5.19 -6.10
CA SER A 141 2.26 -5.08 -7.37
C SER A 141 2.70 -3.77 -8.05
N PRO A 142 2.88 -3.74 -9.38
CA PRO A 142 3.25 -2.52 -10.10
C PRO A 142 2.12 -1.49 -10.04
N LEU A 143 2.47 -0.21 -9.97
CA LEU A 143 1.51 0.89 -9.97
C LEU A 143 2.10 2.10 -10.71
N GLY A 144 1.57 2.40 -11.90
CA GLY A 144 2.05 3.51 -12.73
C GLY A 144 3.52 3.36 -13.16
N LYS A 145 4.08 4.40 -13.78
CA LYS A 145 5.51 4.48 -14.13
C LYS A 145 6.23 5.57 -13.34
N ILE A 146 5.92 5.67 -12.05
CA ILE A 146 6.42 6.72 -11.17
C ILE A 146 6.94 6.16 -9.85
N GLY A 147 7.84 6.91 -9.23
CA GLY A 147 8.33 6.63 -7.88
C GLY A 147 9.54 5.69 -7.82
N GLN A 148 10.14 5.66 -6.64
CA GLN A 148 11.40 4.98 -6.36
C GLN A 148 11.38 3.49 -6.72
N PHE A 149 10.25 2.80 -6.59
CA PHE A 149 10.13 1.38 -6.96
C PHE A 149 10.29 1.17 -8.47
N TYR A 150 9.59 1.97 -9.27
CA TYR A 150 9.69 1.92 -10.73
C TYR A 150 11.10 2.28 -11.20
N ASP A 151 11.69 3.32 -10.61
CA ASP A 151 13.06 3.76 -10.91
C ASP A 151 14.07 2.63 -10.62
N ILE A 152 13.97 1.97 -9.46
CA ILE A 152 14.86 0.85 -9.10
C ILE A 152 14.73 -0.30 -10.09
N LEU A 153 13.54 -0.58 -10.59
CA LEU A 153 13.31 -1.69 -11.52
C LEU A 153 13.76 -1.40 -12.94
N THR A 154 13.71 -0.14 -13.38
CA THR A 154 14.00 0.26 -14.76
C THR A 154 15.40 0.81 -14.97
N ASP A 155 15.92 1.61 -14.03
CA ASP A 155 17.27 2.17 -14.09
C ASP A 155 18.30 1.17 -13.55
N LYS A 156 18.91 0.43 -14.48
CA LYS A 156 19.94 -0.57 -14.19
C LYS A 156 21.33 0.03 -14.02
N GLU A 157 21.55 1.28 -14.40
CA GLU A 157 22.86 1.93 -14.28
C GLU A 157 23.04 2.53 -12.88
N THR A 158 21.98 3.14 -12.34
CA THR A 158 22.02 3.75 -11.01
C THR A 158 21.83 2.72 -9.89
N TYR A 159 20.96 1.72 -10.09
CA TYR A 159 20.57 0.79 -9.02
C TYR A 159 21.10 -0.63 -9.25
N ASP A 160 22.01 -1.06 -8.37
CA ASP A 160 22.56 -2.43 -8.34
C ASP A 160 21.63 -3.40 -7.58
N TYR A 161 20.50 -3.73 -8.21
CA TYR A 161 19.47 -4.63 -7.68
C TYR A 161 19.34 -5.90 -8.53
N GLU A 162 19.22 -7.05 -7.87
CA GLU A 162 18.65 -8.23 -8.53
C GLU A 162 17.13 -8.04 -8.67
N ARG A 163 16.61 -8.27 -9.87
CA ARG A 163 15.23 -7.95 -10.23
C ARG A 163 14.51 -9.21 -10.67
N TYR A 164 13.32 -9.43 -10.11
CA TYR A 164 12.52 -10.62 -10.38
C TYR A 164 11.06 -10.25 -10.61
N ASN A 165 10.41 -10.99 -11.51
CA ASN A 165 8.96 -10.91 -11.71
C ASN A 165 8.33 -12.23 -11.22
N ILE A 166 7.27 -12.12 -10.42
CA ILE A 166 6.48 -13.25 -9.93
C ILE A 166 5.02 -13.04 -10.37
N PRO A 167 4.71 -13.36 -11.64
CA PRO A 167 3.36 -13.24 -12.15
C PRO A 167 2.44 -14.34 -11.60
N TRP A 168 1.13 -14.20 -11.81
CA TRP A 168 0.13 -15.12 -11.25
C TRP A 168 0.36 -16.57 -11.64
N TRP A 169 0.89 -16.84 -12.84
CA TRP A 169 1.12 -18.20 -13.32
C TRP A 169 2.27 -18.94 -12.64
N PHE A 170 3.01 -18.29 -11.75
CA PHE A 170 4.02 -18.93 -10.90
C PHE A 170 3.41 -19.53 -9.62
N CYS A 171 2.15 -19.18 -9.32
CA CYS A 171 1.43 -19.66 -8.14
C CYS A 171 0.53 -20.84 -8.50
N ARG A 172 0.71 -21.98 -7.83
CA ARG A 172 -0.10 -23.20 -8.06
C ARG A 172 -1.59 -22.99 -7.76
N ASP A 173 -1.92 -22.10 -6.83
CA ASP A 173 -3.33 -21.83 -6.49
C ASP A 173 -4.04 -21.00 -7.58
N LEU A 174 -3.27 -20.33 -8.44
CA LEU A 174 -3.76 -19.49 -9.53
C LEU A 174 -3.57 -20.13 -10.91
N CYS A 175 -2.69 -21.12 -11.01
CA CYS A 175 -2.26 -21.74 -12.27
C CYS A 175 -2.39 -23.26 -12.24
N ILE A 176 -3.03 -23.83 -13.26
CA ILE A 176 -3.28 -25.27 -13.34
C ILE A 176 -2.00 -26.08 -13.66
N ASP A 177 -1.05 -25.50 -14.40
CA ASP A 177 0.20 -26.16 -14.81
C ASP A 177 1.38 -25.18 -14.79
N VAL A 178 1.91 -24.93 -13.59
CA VAL A 178 3.04 -24.03 -13.36
C VAL A 178 4.30 -24.45 -14.17
N PRO A 179 4.75 -25.74 -14.16
CA PRO A 179 5.95 -26.14 -14.90
C PRO A 179 5.93 -25.81 -16.39
N THR A 180 4.78 -25.94 -17.04
CA THR A 180 4.60 -25.58 -18.45
C THR A 180 4.45 -24.07 -18.61
N ALA A 181 3.61 -23.44 -17.78
CA ALA A 181 3.34 -22.00 -17.86
C ALA A 181 4.61 -21.16 -17.73
N VAL A 182 5.54 -21.49 -16.82
CA VAL A 182 6.81 -20.77 -16.66
C VAL A 182 7.62 -20.67 -17.95
N LYS A 183 7.48 -21.65 -18.86
CA LYS A 183 8.24 -21.72 -20.11
C LYS A 183 7.55 -21.03 -21.27
N ILE A 184 6.22 -21.17 -21.39
CA ILE A 184 5.49 -20.73 -22.59
C ILE A 184 4.54 -19.56 -22.35
N ALA A 185 4.08 -19.33 -21.12
CA ALA A 185 3.18 -18.23 -20.81
C ALA A 185 3.75 -16.84 -21.17
N PRO A 186 5.06 -16.55 -21.02
CA PRO A 186 5.62 -15.26 -21.41
C PRO A 186 5.42 -14.92 -22.90
N ASP A 187 5.29 -15.92 -23.77
CA ASP A 187 5.15 -15.74 -25.22
C ASP A 187 3.68 -15.71 -25.68
N LEU A 188 2.72 -15.97 -24.79
CA LEU A 188 1.29 -15.95 -25.07
C LEU A 188 0.67 -14.58 -24.80
N SER A 189 -0.44 -14.27 -25.48
CA SER A 189 -1.29 -13.14 -25.09
C SER A 189 -1.87 -13.36 -23.68
N THR A 190 -2.32 -12.28 -23.02
CA THR A 190 -2.96 -12.38 -21.71
C THR A 190 -4.20 -13.27 -21.76
N GLU A 191 -5.03 -13.16 -22.80
CA GLU A 191 -6.23 -14.01 -23.00
C GLU A 191 -5.86 -15.48 -23.15
N GLU A 192 -4.91 -15.78 -24.04
CA GLU A 192 -4.46 -17.16 -24.30
C GLU A 192 -3.86 -17.77 -23.04
N ARG A 193 -3.10 -16.97 -22.28
CA ARG A 193 -2.47 -17.38 -21.02
C ARG A 193 -3.52 -17.68 -19.95
N VAL A 194 -4.50 -16.79 -19.77
CA VAL A 194 -5.59 -16.99 -18.81
C VAL A 194 -6.45 -18.19 -19.20
N GLU A 195 -6.73 -18.38 -20.49
CA GLU A 195 -7.55 -19.51 -20.94
C GLU A 195 -6.82 -20.84 -20.80
N THR A 196 -5.52 -20.87 -21.12
CA THR A 196 -4.70 -22.08 -21.08
C THR A 196 -4.30 -22.48 -19.67
N PHE A 197 -3.89 -21.52 -18.82
CA PHE A 197 -3.29 -21.81 -17.51
C PHE A 197 -4.11 -21.34 -16.31
N GLY A 198 -5.10 -20.46 -16.52
CA GLY A 198 -5.88 -19.87 -15.45
C GLY A 198 -6.77 -20.89 -14.76
N THR A 199 -6.76 -20.86 -13.43
CA THR A 199 -7.80 -21.54 -12.65
C THR A 199 -9.16 -20.88 -12.88
N LYS A 200 -10.24 -21.54 -12.45
CA LYS A 200 -11.60 -21.00 -12.57
C LYS A 200 -11.72 -19.57 -12.02
N ILE A 201 -11.06 -19.29 -10.90
CA ILE A 201 -11.10 -17.96 -10.27
C ILE A 201 -10.32 -16.92 -11.09
N ILE A 202 -9.16 -17.26 -11.65
CA ILE A 202 -8.40 -16.34 -12.52
C ILE A 202 -9.20 -16.00 -13.78
N LYS A 203 -9.85 -17.00 -14.41
CA LYS A 203 -10.74 -16.75 -15.56
C LYS A 203 -11.92 -15.83 -15.20
N GLN A 204 -12.49 -16.00 -14.02
CA GLN A 204 -13.56 -15.12 -13.52
C GLN A 204 -13.06 -13.72 -13.23
N ILE A 205 -11.90 -13.57 -12.60
CA ILE A 205 -11.28 -12.26 -12.32
C ILE A 205 -11.00 -11.55 -13.63
N PHE A 206 -10.36 -12.22 -14.59
CA PHE A 206 -10.07 -11.64 -15.91
C PHE A 206 -11.33 -11.12 -16.60
N LYS A 207 -12.42 -11.88 -16.55
CA LYS A 207 -13.71 -11.47 -17.14
C LYS A 207 -14.32 -10.22 -16.48
N ASN A 208 -14.07 -10.00 -15.19
CA ASN A 208 -14.66 -8.89 -14.42
C ASN A 208 -13.71 -7.71 -14.23
N ASN A 209 -12.51 -7.77 -14.82
CA ASN A 209 -11.51 -6.72 -14.70
C ASN A 209 -11.24 -6.12 -16.08
N ASP A 210 -10.87 -4.85 -16.14
CA ASP A 210 -10.36 -4.30 -17.39
C ASP A 210 -9.00 -4.93 -17.71
N TYR A 211 -8.68 -4.97 -19.00
CA TYR A 211 -7.52 -5.67 -19.52
C TYR A 211 -6.21 -5.17 -18.90
N ASP A 212 -6.08 -3.85 -18.76
CA ASP A 212 -4.88 -3.21 -18.24
C ASP A 212 -4.75 -3.41 -16.73
N THR A 213 -5.82 -3.20 -15.94
CA THR A 213 -5.79 -3.49 -14.51
C THR A 213 -5.48 -4.95 -14.23
N PHE A 214 -5.98 -5.89 -15.04
CA PHE A 214 -5.59 -7.30 -14.88
C PHE A 214 -4.10 -7.51 -15.09
N ARG A 215 -3.54 -6.95 -16.17
CA ARG A 215 -2.10 -7.04 -16.47
C ARG A 215 -1.23 -6.40 -15.40
N GLN A 216 -1.64 -5.24 -14.89
CA GLN A 216 -0.97 -4.57 -13.79
C GLN A 216 -1.00 -5.43 -12.52
N GLU A 217 -2.18 -5.90 -12.10
CA GLU A 217 -2.33 -6.57 -10.80
C GLU A 217 -1.86 -8.03 -10.77
N TYR A 218 -1.87 -8.72 -11.92
CA TYR A 218 -1.58 -10.15 -11.99
C TYR A 218 -0.36 -10.49 -12.87
N GLU A 219 0.00 -9.66 -13.83
CA GLU A 219 1.03 -10.00 -14.83
C GLU A 219 2.34 -9.24 -14.68
N CYS A 220 2.45 -8.42 -13.63
CA CYS A 220 3.65 -7.63 -13.30
C CYS A 220 3.95 -6.51 -14.32
N ASP A 221 2.93 -6.03 -15.04
CA ASP A 221 3.10 -4.98 -16.03
C ASP A 221 2.98 -3.57 -15.43
N PHE A 222 3.98 -2.72 -15.70
CA PHE A 222 3.90 -1.30 -15.39
C PHE A 222 3.12 -0.56 -16.47
N ILE A 223 1.85 -0.36 -16.20
CA ILE A 223 0.96 0.41 -17.06
C ILE A 223 1.02 1.86 -16.63
N ASP A 224 1.43 2.70 -17.58
CA ASP A 224 1.24 4.13 -17.45
C ASP A 224 -0.24 4.38 -17.69
N SER A 225 -0.94 5.09 -16.82
CA SER A 225 -2.31 5.48 -17.11
C SER A 225 -2.27 6.53 -18.22
N SER A 226 -2.07 6.10 -19.46
CA SER A 226 -2.04 6.94 -20.66
C SER A 226 -3.36 7.71 -20.87
N GLU A 227 -4.40 7.38 -20.10
CA GLU A 227 -5.70 8.05 -20.09
C GLU A 227 -5.96 8.93 -18.86
N SER A 228 -5.08 8.97 -17.85
CA SER A 228 -5.31 9.82 -16.69
C SER A 228 -4.91 11.25 -17.00
N TYR A 229 -5.88 12.05 -17.48
CA TYR A 229 -5.72 13.48 -17.74
C TYR A 229 -5.17 14.25 -16.52
N ILE A 230 -5.43 13.74 -15.32
CA ILE A 230 -4.90 14.27 -14.06
C ILE A 230 -3.86 13.27 -13.52
N PRO A 231 -2.57 13.66 -13.50
CA PRO A 231 -1.50 12.86 -12.91
C PRO A 231 -1.68 12.62 -11.40
N LEU A 232 -1.21 11.48 -10.91
CA LEU A 232 -1.39 11.09 -9.50
C LEU A 232 -0.63 11.99 -8.52
N ASP A 233 0.55 12.47 -8.91
CA ASP A 233 1.33 13.47 -8.17
C ASP A 233 0.56 14.79 -8.04
N LEU A 234 -0.16 15.23 -9.08
CA LEU A 234 -1.04 16.40 -9.02
C LEU A 234 -2.20 16.19 -8.05
N ILE A 235 -2.79 14.99 -8.03
CA ILE A 235 -3.84 14.63 -7.05
C ILE A 235 -3.27 14.70 -5.63
N PHE A 236 -2.12 14.08 -5.37
CA PHE A 236 -1.50 14.06 -4.04
C PHE A 236 -1.08 15.46 -3.58
N ALA A 237 -0.54 16.31 -4.46
CA ALA A 237 -0.20 17.69 -4.14
C ALA A 237 -1.40 18.54 -3.68
N ASN A 238 -2.62 18.12 -4.01
CA ASN A 238 -3.86 18.84 -3.66
C ASN A 238 -4.75 18.09 -2.64
N THR A 239 -4.37 16.89 -2.20
CA THR A 239 -5.14 16.10 -1.24
C THR A 239 -4.60 16.30 0.18
N PRO A 240 -5.32 16.95 1.11
CA PRO A 240 -4.90 17.07 2.51
C PRO A 240 -4.46 15.72 3.09
N GLY A 241 -3.37 15.71 3.85
CA GLY A 241 -2.75 14.49 4.41
C GLY A 241 -1.88 13.72 3.41
N LYS A 242 -1.91 14.07 2.12
CA LYS A 242 -1.02 13.53 1.08
C LYS A 242 -0.12 14.59 0.44
N ARG A 243 -0.31 15.87 0.76
CA ARG A 243 0.50 16.98 0.21
C ARG A 243 1.90 16.93 0.77
N GLU A 244 2.88 17.38 -0.01
CA GLU A 244 4.27 17.42 0.45
C GLU A 244 4.47 18.26 1.72
N SER A 245 3.68 19.33 1.89
CA SER A 245 3.71 20.23 3.05
C SER A 245 3.07 19.65 4.31
N ASP A 246 2.18 18.65 4.16
CA ASP A 246 1.47 18.04 5.29
C ASP A 246 2.33 16.94 5.96
N ILE A 247 3.34 16.45 5.24
CA ILE A 247 4.30 15.48 5.74
C ILE A 247 5.41 16.26 6.46
N ASP A 248 5.20 16.59 7.73
CA ASP A 248 6.26 17.18 8.57
C ASP A 248 7.32 16.13 8.94
N LEU A 249 8.39 16.15 8.16
CA LEU A 249 9.57 15.28 8.32
C LEU A 249 10.25 15.44 9.67
N SER A 250 10.16 16.61 10.30
CA SER A 250 10.84 16.91 11.57
C SER A 250 10.05 16.44 12.79
N ALA A 251 8.72 16.36 12.66
CA ALA A 251 7.83 15.83 13.69
C ALA A 251 7.82 14.29 13.71
N CYS A 252 7.94 13.65 12.54
CA CYS A 252 8.05 12.19 12.41
C CYS A 252 9.23 11.57 13.18
N GLU A 253 10.29 12.34 13.46
CA GLU A 253 11.46 11.87 14.22
C GLU A 253 11.26 11.88 15.75
N LYS A 254 10.25 12.61 16.25
CA LYS A 254 10.04 12.86 17.69
C LYS A 254 8.71 12.30 18.22
N MET A 255 7.82 11.88 17.34
CA MET A 255 6.48 11.41 17.67
C MET A 255 6.45 9.89 17.83
N SER A 256 5.69 9.42 18.82
CA SER A 256 5.31 8.02 18.96
C SER A 256 4.39 7.57 17.83
N ASP A 257 4.27 6.26 17.62
CA ASP A 257 3.45 5.67 16.56
C ASP A 257 1.99 6.18 16.62
N GLU A 258 1.43 6.34 17.82
CA GLU A 258 0.05 6.82 18.04
C GLU A 258 -0.12 8.31 17.72
N GLU A 259 0.86 9.15 18.08
CA GLU A 259 0.83 10.60 17.80
C GLU A 259 0.91 10.89 16.31
N TYR A 260 1.69 10.11 15.55
CA TYR A 260 1.76 10.22 14.09
C TYR A 260 0.40 9.95 13.43
N TRP A 261 -0.39 9.01 13.98
CA TRP A 261 -1.72 8.69 13.47
C TRP A 261 -2.78 9.71 13.83
N GLU A 262 -2.74 10.28 15.03
CA GLU A 262 -3.63 11.40 15.40
C GLU A 262 -3.34 12.64 14.55
N TYR A 263 -2.06 12.93 14.29
CA TYR A 263 -1.66 14.03 13.41
C TYR A 263 -2.18 13.85 11.99
N ASN A 264 -1.99 12.67 11.37
CA ASN A 264 -2.47 12.42 10.01
C ASN A 264 -4.01 12.33 9.91
N ARG A 265 -4.71 11.84 10.95
CA ARG A 265 -6.19 11.83 10.99
C ARG A 265 -6.79 13.22 11.20
N CYS A 266 -6.08 14.13 11.87
CA CYS A 266 -6.54 15.50 12.12
C CYS A 266 -6.30 16.47 10.95
N ILE A 267 -5.64 16.04 9.87
CA ILE A 267 -5.40 16.85 8.66
C ILE A 267 -6.54 16.69 7.63
N ASP A 268 -7.46 15.74 7.83
CA ASP A 268 -8.64 15.61 6.98
C ASP A 268 -9.57 16.81 7.20
N PHE A 269 -9.75 17.62 6.14
CA PHE A 269 -10.92 18.47 6.02
C PHE A 269 -12.14 17.54 6.03
N GLN A 270 -12.91 17.55 7.13
CA GLN A 270 -14.13 16.75 7.20
C GLN A 270 -15.18 17.38 6.28
N THR A 271 -15.29 16.85 5.06
CA THR A 271 -16.38 17.19 4.14
C THR A 271 -17.70 16.70 4.72
N TYR A 272 -18.73 17.55 4.72
CA TYR A 272 -20.06 17.13 5.15
C TYR A 272 -20.62 16.08 4.21
N LYS A 273 -21.20 15.01 4.77
CA LYS A 273 -21.84 13.92 4.02
C LYS A 273 -23.36 14.06 3.89
N GLU A 274 -23.93 14.96 4.68
CA GLU A 274 -25.36 15.27 4.71
C GLU A 274 -25.57 16.74 4.36
N LEU A 275 -26.51 17.01 3.47
CA LEU A 275 -26.77 18.37 2.99
C LEU A 275 -27.23 19.31 4.11
N ASP A 276 -28.07 18.82 5.02
CA ASP A 276 -28.61 19.63 6.11
C ASP A 276 -27.51 20.09 7.08
N LEU A 277 -26.55 19.21 7.35
CA LEU A 277 -25.36 19.56 8.12
C LEU A 277 -24.46 20.54 7.35
N ALA A 278 -24.32 20.36 6.05
CA ALA A 278 -23.55 21.27 5.20
C ALA A 278 -24.14 22.68 5.20
N ILE A 279 -25.47 22.81 5.08
CA ILE A 279 -26.20 24.07 5.13
C ILE A 279 -26.05 24.72 6.52
N LEU A 280 -26.31 23.95 7.57
CA LEU A 280 -26.28 24.46 8.94
C LEU A 280 -24.90 25.02 9.33
N ASN A 281 -23.83 24.42 8.83
CA ASN A 281 -22.46 24.77 9.19
C ASN A 281 -21.72 25.56 8.11
N TYR A 282 -22.42 25.99 7.04
CA TYR A 282 -21.81 26.80 6.01
C TYR A 282 -21.29 28.13 6.58
N ASP A 283 -20.10 28.50 6.14
CA ASP A 283 -19.34 29.65 6.66
C ASP A 283 -18.48 30.17 5.51
N PRO A 284 -18.78 31.36 4.94
CA PRO A 284 -18.05 31.90 3.79
C PRO A 284 -16.54 32.04 4.02
N GLU A 285 -16.09 32.27 5.26
CA GLU A 285 -14.66 32.41 5.54
C GLU A 285 -13.92 31.08 5.50
N LYS A 286 -14.59 29.98 5.89
CA LYS A 286 -14.01 28.63 5.93
C LYS A 286 -14.26 27.84 4.65
N HIS A 287 -15.41 28.07 4.04
CA HIS A 287 -15.94 27.30 2.93
C HIS A 287 -15.90 28.06 1.61
N GLY A 288 -15.45 29.32 1.59
CA GLY A 288 -15.37 30.15 0.40
C GLY A 288 -16.64 30.93 0.16
N ASP A 289 -16.52 32.13 -0.42
CA ASP A 289 -17.65 33.04 -0.68
C ASP A 289 -18.50 32.62 -1.88
N THR A 290 -17.88 31.90 -2.82
CA THR A 290 -18.49 31.40 -4.04
C THR A 290 -18.46 29.88 -4.02
N LEU A 291 -19.63 29.26 -4.09
CA LEU A 291 -19.79 27.82 -4.16
C LEU A 291 -20.03 27.36 -5.61
N PHE A 292 -19.50 26.18 -5.91
CA PHE A 292 -19.71 25.46 -7.16
C PHE A 292 -20.36 24.13 -6.83
N LEU A 293 -21.50 23.86 -7.45
CA LEU A 293 -22.21 22.60 -7.30
C LEU A 293 -21.92 21.70 -8.51
N GLY A 294 -21.39 20.52 -8.24
CA GLY A 294 -21.28 19.42 -9.19
C GLY A 294 -22.36 18.38 -8.88
N PHE A 295 -23.04 17.89 -9.90
CA PHE A 295 -24.09 16.89 -9.76
C PHE A 295 -23.92 15.78 -10.79
N ASP A 296 -23.77 14.55 -10.29
CA ASP A 296 -23.77 13.34 -11.09
C ASP A 296 -25.03 12.52 -10.77
N VAL A 297 -25.95 12.48 -11.73
CA VAL A 297 -27.29 11.86 -11.62
C VAL A 297 -27.14 10.34 -11.59
N GLY A 298 -27.56 9.70 -10.50
CA GLY A 298 -27.58 8.24 -10.41
C GLY A 298 -28.74 7.64 -11.20
N ARG A 299 -28.46 6.64 -12.03
CA ARG A 299 -29.47 5.83 -12.74
C ARG A 299 -29.83 4.58 -11.91
N THR A 300 -30.63 3.67 -12.47
CA THR A 300 -31.05 2.44 -11.79
C THR A 300 -29.83 1.64 -11.32
N HIS A 301 -29.71 1.45 -9.99
CA HIS A 301 -28.59 0.78 -9.29
C HIS A 301 -27.29 1.59 -9.15
N ASP A 302 -27.22 2.80 -9.69
CA ASP A 302 -26.06 3.70 -9.52
C ASP A 302 -26.28 4.65 -8.33
N ALA A 303 -25.18 5.12 -7.74
CA ALA A 303 -25.21 6.15 -6.72
C ALA A 303 -25.25 7.54 -7.37
N THR A 304 -26.06 8.42 -6.81
CA THR A 304 -26.06 9.85 -7.15
C THR A 304 -25.01 10.54 -6.29
N SER A 305 -24.21 11.42 -6.89
CA SER A 305 -23.19 12.19 -6.16
C SER A 305 -23.38 13.69 -6.34
N ILE A 306 -23.46 14.42 -5.24
CA ILE A 306 -23.47 15.89 -5.21
C ILE A 306 -22.17 16.36 -4.54
N PHE A 307 -21.44 17.21 -5.24
CA PHE A 307 -20.22 17.85 -4.73
C PHE A 307 -20.43 19.34 -4.58
N LEU A 308 -20.05 19.88 -3.43
CA LEU A 308 -20.06 21.31 -3.20
C LEU A 308 -18.64 21.78 -2.95
N ILE A 309 -18.15 22.61 -3.86
CA ILE A 309 -16.77 23.07 -3.89
C ILE A 309 -16.74 24.58 -3.68
N GLY A 310 -16.03 25.01 -2.66
CA GLY A 310 -15.83 26.40 -2.35
C GLY A 310 -14.59 26.99 -2.99
N ARG A 311 -14.66 28.24 -3.47
CA ARG A 311 -13.47 29.01 -3.84
C ARG A 311 -13.01 29.87 -2.67
N MET A 312 -11.80 29.61 -2.23
CA MET A 312 -11.17 30.31 -1.11
C MET A 312 -10.54 31.64 -1.57
N PRO A 313 -10.28 32.58 -0.63
CA PRO A 313 -9.59 33.85 -0.94
C PRO A 313 -8.20 33.67 -1.55
N ASP A 314 -7.52 32.55 -1.25
CA ASP A 314 -6.22 32.18 -1.83
C ASP A 314 -6.34 31.67 -3.29
N GLY A 315 -7.55 31.65 -3.86
CA GLY A 315 -7.87 31.19 -5.20
C GLY A 315 -7.98 29.67 -5.34
N LYS A 316 -7.68 28.90 -4.28
CA LYS A 316 -7.83 27.44 -4.29
C LYS A 316 -9.30 27.05 -4.19
N LYS A 317 -9.62 25.90 -4.79
CA LYS A 317 -10.92 25.26 -4.65
C LYS A 317 -10.80 24.17 -3.60
N ARG A 318 -11.74 24.09 -2.67
CA ARG A 318 -11.79 23.04 -1.64
C ARG A 318 -13.15 22.39 -1.64
N ASP A 319 -13.15 21.07 -1.54
CA ASP A 319 -14.37 20.31 -1.32
C ASP A 319 -14.86 20.60 0.10
N PHE A 320 -16.13 21.00 0.23
CA PHE A 320 -16.74 21.30 1.53
C PHE A 320 -17.83 20.29 1.88
N ALA A 321 -18.51 19.72 0.89
CA ALA A 321 -19.50 18.68 1.11
C ALA A 321 -19.58 17.71 -0.08
N ARG A 322 -19.69 16.43 0.25
CA ARG A 322 -19.88 15.34 -0.69
C ARG A 322 -21.04 14.47 -0.22
N ILE A 323 -22.16 14.60 -0.89
CA ILE A 323 -23.40 13.88 -0.57
C ILE A 323 -23.56 12.74 -1.57
N GLU A 324 -23.77 11.53 -1.06
CA GLU A 324 -23.97 10.33 -1.88
C GLU A 324 -25.34 9.72 -1.56
N LEU A 325 -26.20 9.62 -2.57
CA LEU A 325 -27.54 9.04 -2.45
C LEU A 325 -27.60 7.71 -3.19
N ARG A 326 -28.12 6.67 -2.57
CA ARG A 326 -28.25 5.33 -3.15
C ARG A 326 -29.69 4.87 -3.12
N ASN A 327 -30.15 4.23 -4.20
CA ASN A 327 -31.49 3.66 -4.31
C ASN A 327 -32.63 4.69 -4.09
N VAL A 328 -32.43 5.92 -4.56
CA VAL A 328 -33.44 6.99 -4.51
C VAL A 328 -33.98 7.28 -5.91
N ASP A 329 -35.24 7.67 -6.02
CA ASP A 329 -35.83 8.11 -7.28
C ASP A 329 -35.29 9.48 -7.73
N PHE A 330 -35.56 9.84 -8.97
CA PHE A 330 -35.07 11.08 -9.55
C PHE A 330 -35.67 12.32 -8.86
N GLU A 331 -36.92 12.27 -8.43
CA GLU A 331 -37.60 13.36 -7.72
C GLU A 331 -36.86 13.70 -6.41
N THR A 332 -36.46 12.68 -5.65
CA THR A 332 -35.66 12.85 -4.42
C THR A 332 -34.27 13.43 -4.73
N GLN A 333 -33.64 13.03 -5.83
CA GLN A 333 -32.34 13.58 -6.26
C GLN A 333 -32.47 15.07 -6.64
N GLU A 334 -33.52 15.42 -7.38
CA GLU A 334 -33.83 16.78 -7.82
C GLU A 334 -34.12 17.70 -6.63
N ASP A 335 -34.96 17.25 -5.69
CA ASP A 335 -35.29 18.00 -4.48
C ASP A 335 -34.05 18.36 -3.65
N MET A 336 -33.09 17.44 -3.55
CA MET A 336 -31.83 17.67 -2.84
C MET A 336 -31.00 18.79 -3.47
N ILE A 337 -30.96 18.89 -4.79
CA ILE A 337 -30.24 19.98 -5.47
C ILE A 337 -30.98 21.28 -5.35
N LEU A 338 -32.31 21.26 -5.54
CA LEU A 338 -33.12 22.46 -5.39
C LEU A 338 -33.01 23.01 -3.97
N LYS A 339 -32.90 22.15 -2.96
CA LYS A 339 -32.62 22.56 -1.59
C LYS A 339 -31.24 23.20 -1.47
N ALA A 340 -30.19 22.55 -1.98
CA ALA A 340 -28.83 23.10 -1.96
C ALA A 340 -28.77 24.48 -2.65
N TYR A 341 -29.39 24.63 -3.82
CA TYR A 341 -29.42 25.88 -4.58
C TYR A 341 -30.22 27.00 -3.90
N LYS A 342 -31.23 26.67 -3.09
CA LYS A 342 -32.05 27.66 -2.37
C LYS A 342 -31.41 28.12 -1.06
N GLU A 343 -30.71 27.22 -0.37
CA GLU A 343 -30.25 27.45 1.00
C GLU A 343 -28.75 27.78 1.09
N LEU A 344 -27.97 27.55 0.02
CA LEU A 344 -26.56 27.94 -0.08
C LEU A 344 -26.38 29.09 -1.08
N PRO A 345 -25.36 29.95 -0.90
CA PRO A 345 -25.15 31.14 -1.72
C PRO A 345 -24.62 30.87 -3.13
#